data_AF-A0A1V5ZTZ5-F1
#
_entry.id   AF-A0A1V5ZTZ5-F1
#
_cell.length_a   1.000
_cell.length_b   1.000
_cell.length_c   1.000
_cell.angle_alpha   90.00
_cell.angle_beta   90.00
_cell.angle_gamma   90.00
#
_symmetry.space_group_name_H-M   'P 1'
#
loop_
_entity.id
_entity.type
_entity.pdbx_description
1 polymer ?
#
loop_
_entity_poly.entity_id
_entity_poly.type
_entity_poly.pdbx_seq_one_letter_code
_entity_poly.pdbx_strand_id
1 'polypeptide(L)'
;MGDLWSHHIGPQSYVFSPFSRAHRNRVTRISRDYLGLGYTSMFYDQPFEYEPDYGFTGRGKQPDMAHHEALTLVGKVRRLLLAANPGAVIIGEESDILATPVIDQWMSWSISEPTPELVERVELMRYSMPHTILSWVVDHEPERATLAFAFGMQLCLMVHGGDATLEDEPAFAAHVHALANLRRATAERTVMARFRGTRGIEVEGGEGFVAYAYESPSGPAVIAAAAGKKAKGKVKVRRDAFAAPGKPRGGTIFRLDGSTVASSGSTRDFVLGANEVAVWTL
;
A
#
# COMPACT_ATOMS: atom_id res chain seq x y z
N MET A 1 -27.11 -5.50 -20.92
CA MET A 1 -27.74 -4.17 -20.85
C MET A 1 -27.15 -3.49 -19.64
N GLY A 2 -26.39 -2.43 -19.86
CA GLY A 2 -25.62 -1.76 -18.81
C GLY A 2 -26.54 -0.92 -17.94
N ASP A 3 -26.54 -1.21 -16.64
CA ASP A 3 -27.03 -0.26 -15.66
C ASP A 3 -26.06 0.92 -15.66
N LEU A 4 -26.54 2.07 -16.15
CA LEU A 4 -25.88 3.33 -15.90
C LEU A 4 -25.84 3.51 -14.39
N TRP A 5 -24.66 3.74 -13.83
CA TRP A 5 -24.46 4.14 -12.44
C TRP A 5 -25.09 5.53 -12.21
N SER A 6 -26.42 5.59 -12.12
CA SER A 6 -27.17 6.81 -11.79
C SER A 6 -27.99 6.58 -10.52
N HIS A 7 -27.30 6.25 -9.43
CA HIS A 7 -27.84 6.42 -8.08
C HIS A 7 -27.38 7.74 -7.45
N HIS A 8 -27.00 8.73 -8.27
CA HIS A 8 -26.75 10.08 -7.78
C HIS A 8 -28.09 10.82 -7.60
N ILE A 9 -28.58 10.90 -6.36
CA ILE A 9 -29.81 11.60 -5.96
C ILE A 9 -29.54 13.09 -5.66
N GLY A 10 -28.65 13.71 -6.45
CA GLY A 10 -28.31 15.13 -6.37
C GLY A 10 -28.70 15.84 -7.67
N PRO A 11 -29.14 17.11 -7.64
CA PRO A 11 -29.59 17.83 -8.84
C PRO A 11 -28.47 18.20 -9.82
N GLN A 12 -27.22 17.82 -9.56
CA GLN A 12 -26.05 18.26 -10.32
C GLN A 12 -25.06 17.12 -10.53
N SER A 13 -25.01 16.58 -11.75
CA SER A 13 -23.85 15.84 -12.22
C SER A 13 -22.79 16.84 -12.66
N TYR A 14 -21.68 16.91 -11.95
CA TYR A 14 -20.50 17.60 -12.44
C TYR A 14 -19.73 16.65 -13.35
N VAL A 15 -19.98 16.71 -14.65
CA VAL A 15 -19.15 16.00 -15.64
C VAL A 15 -17.83 16.74 -15.74
N PHE A 16 -16.85 16.28 -14.97
CA PHE A 16 -15.53 16.90 -14.88
C PHE A 16 -14.65 16.42 -16.02
N SER A 17 -14.68 17.17 -17.11
CA SER A 17 -13.81 16.93 -18.26
C SER A 17 -12.36 17.31 -17.95
N PRO A 18 -11.36 16.43 -18.19
CA PRO A 18 -9.97 16.82 -18.13
C PRO A 18 -9.62 17.83 -19.23
N PHE A 19 -10.43 18.00 -20.28
CA PHE A 19 -10.21 18.99 -21.35
C PHE A 19 -10.77 20.38 -21.00
N SER A 20 -11.71 20.47 -20.06
CA SER A 20 -12.34 21.73 -19.68
C SER A 20 -11.37 22.68 -18.96
N ARG A 21 -11.18 23.88 -19.53
CA ARG A 21 -10.40 24.96 -18.88
C ARG A 21 -10.99 25.33 -17.52
N ALA A 22 -12.31 25.35 -17.39
CA ALA A 22 -12.99 25.67 -16.14
C ALA A 22 -12.66 24.63 -15.05
N HIS A 23 -12.71 23.34 -15.39
CA HIS A 23 -12.34 22.25 -14.48
C HIS A 23 -10.86 22.33 -14.09
N ARG A 24 -9.94 22.45 -15.06
CA ARG A 24 -8.50 22.59 -14.79
C ARG A 24 -8.17 23.78 -13.87
N ASN A 25 -8.80 24.92 -14.10
CA ASN A 25 -8.63 26.11 -13.26
C ASN A 25 -9.17 25.87 -11.85
N ARG A 26 -10.32 25.18 -11.72
CA ARG A 26 -10.89 24.82 -10.42
C ARG A 26 -9.96 23.90 -9.65
N VAL A 27 -9.46 22.82 -10.24
CA VAL A 27 -8.50 21.89 -9.60
C VAL A 27 -7.26 22.65 -9.15
N THR A 28 -6.66 23.44 -10.05
CA THR A 28 -5.46 24.24 -9.72
C THR A 28 -5.71 25.22 -8.57
N ARG A 29 -6.87 25.88 -8.54
CA ARG A 29 -7.26 26.79 -7.47
C ARG A 29 -7.42 26.04 -6.14
N ILE A 30 -8.19 24.96 -6.12
CA ILE A 30 -8.40 24.14 -4.92
C ILE A 30 -7.08 23.62 -4.38
N SER A 31 -6.14 23.17 -5.23
CA SER A 31 -4.84 22.72 -4.78
C SER A 31 -4.01 23.83 -4.13
N ARG A 32 -4.10 25.07 -4.62
CA ARG A 32 -3.43 26.22 -4.00
C ARG A 32 -4.10 26.63 -2.69
N ASP A 33 -5.43 26.65 -2.66
CA ASP A 33 -6.19 26.95 -1.45
C ASP A 33 -5.85 25.93 -0.35
N TYR A 34 -5.80 24.64 -0.71
CA TYR A 34 -5.39 23.53 0.17
C TYR A 34 -3.97 23.71 0.72
N LEU A 35 -3.00 24.05 -0.13
CA LEU A 35 -1.65 24.39 0.31
C LEU A 35 -1.60 25.64 1.21
N GLY A 36 -2.44 26.64 0.92
CA GLY A 36 -2.59 27.86 1.72
C GLY A 36 -3.09 27.61 3.14
N LEU A 37 -3.79 26.49 3.37
CA LEU A 37 -4.19 26.01 4.69
C LEU A 37 -3.07 25.28 5.45
N GLY A 38 -1.90 25.09 4.82
CA GLY A 38 -0.72 24.46 5.44
C GLY A 38 -0.63 22.94 5.26
N TYR A 39 -1.54 22.33 4.49
CA TYR A 39 -1.43 20.91 4.16
C TYR A 39 -0.25 20.64 3.22
N THR A 40 0.37 19.47 3.39
CA THR A 40 1.62 19.12 2.70
C THR A 40 1.53 17.86 1.84
N SER A 41 0.45 17.10 1.94
CA SER A 41 0.18 15.91 1.14
C SER A 41 -1.27 15.93 0.71
N MET A 42 -1.61 15.31 -0.43
CA MET A 42 -2.96 15.36 -0.98
C MET A 42 -3.45 13.98 -1.37
N PHE A 43 -4.70 13.69 -0.99
CA PHE A 43 -5.46 12.60 -1.56
C PHE A 43 -6.19 13.09 -2.82
N TYR A 44 -5.94 12.45 -3.95
CA TYR A 44 -6.60 12.71 -5.22
C TYR A 44 -7.50 11.52 -5.54
N ASP A 45 -8.78 11.69 -5.27
CA ASP A 45 -9.83 10.70 -5.52
C ASP A 45 -10.01 10.48 -7.03
N GLN A 46 -10.12 9.21 -7.47
CA GLN A 46 -10.18 8.82 -8.90
C GLN A 46 -9.22 9.64 -9.81
N PRO A 47 -7.88 9.52 -9.67
CA PRO A 47 -6.92 10.39 -10.37
C PRO A 47 -6.74 10.05 -11.87
N PHE A 48 -7.59 9.21 -12.42
CA PHE A 48 -7.56 8.71 -13.80
C PHE A 48 -8.91 8.95 -14.48
N GLU A 49 -8.91 8.79 -15.81
CA GLU A 49 -10.13 8.67 -16.60
C GLU A 49 -9.89 7.59 -17.64
N TYR A 50 -10.72 6.56 -17.70
CA TYR A 50 -10.61 5.48 -18.69
C TYR A 50 -11.73 5.53 -19.72
N GLU A 51 -12.76 6.34 -19.49
CA GLU A 51 -13.84 6.55 -20.43
C GLU A 51 -13.57 7.75 -21.36
N PRO A 52 -14.05 7.69 -22.61
CA PRO A 52 -14.06 8.86 -23.47
C PRO A 52 -14.92 9.99 -22.90
N ASP A 53 -14.42 11.22 -23.01
CA ASP A 53 -15.20 12.43 -22.82
C ASP A 53 -15.89 12.83 -24.13
N TYR A 54 -17.12 12.34 -24.31
CA TYR A 54 -17.94 12.67 -25.49
C TYR A 54 -18.42 14.12 -25.52
N GLY A 55 -18.27 14.89 -24.44
CA GLY A 55 -18.59 16.31 -24.38
C GLY A 55 -17.59 17.19 -25.12
N PHE A 56 -16.37 16.69 -25.37
CA PHE A 56 -15.34 17.38 -26.13
C PHE A 56 -15.08 16.68 -27.47
N THR A 57 -15.49 17.32 -28.55
CA THR A 57 -15.25 16.80 -29.89
C THR A 57 -13.75 16.77 -30.23
N GLY A 58 -13.33 15.76 -30.99
CA GLY A 58 -11.91 15.53 -31.31
C GLY A 58 -11.24 14.63 -30.28
N ARG A 59 -10.28 15.17 -29.53
CA ARG A 59 -9.43 14.38 -28.61
C ARG A 59 -10.19 13.73 -27.46
N GLY A 60 -11.33 14.29 -27.03
CA GLY A 60 -12.13 13.73 -25.94
C GLY A 60 -12.73 12.35 -26.23
N LYS A 61 -12.98 12.04 -27.50
CA LYS A 61 -13.53 10.74 -27.94
C LYS A 61 -12.54 9.58 -27.89
N GLN A 62 -11.27 9.85 -27.59
CA GLN A 62 -10.22 8.85 -27.51
C GLN A 62 -9.92 8.57 -26.03
N PRO A 63 -10.20 7.36 -25.51
CA PRO A 63 -9.99 7.02 -24.11
C PRO A 63 -8.56 7.35 -23.64
N ASP A 64 -7.55 6.95 -24.42
CA ASP A 64 -6.13 7.19 -24.11
C ASP A 64 -5.81 8.69 -23.94
N MET A 65 -6.49 9.55 -24.70
CA MET A 65 -6.27 11.00 -24.63
C MET A 65 -6.98 11.61 -23.42
N ALA A 66 -8.15 11.10 -23.04
CA ALA A 66 -8.85 11.52 -21.83
C ALA A 66 -8.01 11.15 -20.60
N HIS A 67 -7.53 9.91 -20.55
CA HIS A 67 -6.62 9.40 -19.54
C HIS A 67 -5.34 10.24 -19.44
N HIS A 68 -4.66 10.47 -20.57
CA HIS A 68 -3.44 11.28 -20.62
C HIS A 68 -3.66 12.70 -20.11
N GLU A 69 -4.79 13.34 -20.45
CA GLU A 69 -5.08 14.70 -20.01
C GLU A 69 -5.49 14.76 -18.53
N ALA A 70 -6.11 13.72 -17.98
CA ALA A 70 -6.33 13.57 -16.54
C ALA A 70 -4.99 13.47 -15.79
N LEU A 71 -4.09 12.57 -16.21
CA LEU A 71 -2.76 12.43 -15.62
C LEU A 71 -1.90 13.70 -15.78
N THR A 72 -2.07 14.44 -16.88
CA THR A 72 -1.42 15.73 -17.09
C THR A 72 -1.89 16.76 -16.05
N LEU A 73 -3.17 16.73 -15.67
CA LEU A 73 -3.70 17.60 -14.63
C LEU A 73 -3.19 17.19 -13.24
N VAL A 74 -3.20 15.90 -12.91
CA VAL A 74 -2.61 15.37 -11.66
C VAL A 74 -1.12 15.73 -11.57
N GLY A 75 -0.37 15.59 -12.67
CA GLY A 75 1.03 16.01 -12.73
C GLY A 75 1.25 17.51 -12.50
N LYS A 76 0.27 18.38 -12.84
CA LYS A 76 0.32 19.81 -12.46
C LYS A 76 0.12 19.99 -10.97
N VAL A 77 -0.84 19.28 -10.38
CA VAL A 77 -1.06 19.28 -8.92
C VAL A 77 0.19 18.83 -8.20
N ARG A 78 0.84 17.77 -8.67
CA ARG A 78 2.13 17.31 -8.13
C ARG A 78 3.20 18.37 -8.10
N ARG A 79 3.40 19.08 -9.20
CA ARG A 79 4.40 20.15 -9.25
C ARG A 79 4.08 21.28 -8.28
N LEU A 80 2.82 21.61 -8.06
CA LEU A 80 2.42 22.61 -7.07
C LEU A 80 2.74 22.16 -5.64
N LEU A 81 2.38 20.91 -5.30
CA LEU A 81 2.65 20.32 -3.99
C LEU A 81 4.15 20.28 -3.71
N LEU A 82 4.95 19.73 -4.64
CA LEU A 82 6.40 19.63 -4.48
C LEU A 82 7.11 20.99 -4.43
N ALA A 83 6.60 22.01 -5.13
CA ALA A 83 7.13 23.36 -5.05
C ALA A 83 6.90 24.01 -3.67
N ALA A 84 5.78 23.68 -3.01
CA ALA A 84 5.48 24.15 -1.67
C ALA A 84 6.19 23.32 -0.58
N ASN A 85 6.29 22.00 -0.78
CA ASN A 85 7.00 21.08 0.11
C ASN A 85 7.65 19.93 -0.69
N PRO A 86 8.99 19.86 -0.76
CA PRO A 86 9.68 18.76 -1.45
C PRO A 86 9.40 17.36 -0.89
N GLY A 87 8.92 17.24 0.35
CA GLY A 87 8.49 15.99 0.98
C GLY A 87 7.01 15.68 0.81
N ALA A 88 6.28 16.43 -0.01
CA ALA A 88 4.86 16.19 -0.26
C ALA A 88 4.62 14.81 -0.88
N VAL A 89 3.55 14.16 -0.45
CA VAL A 89 3.09 12.87 -0.98
C VAL A 89 1.73 13.05 -1.63
N ILE A 90 1.54 12.42 -2.78
CA ILE A 90 0.25 12.35 -3.46
C ILE A 90 -0.27 10.94 -3.37
N ILE A 91 -1.46 10.84 -2.80
CA ILE A 91 -2.17 9.59 -2.60
C ILE A 91 -3.28 9.52 -3.65
N GLY A 92 -3.34 8.45 -4.42
CA GLY A 92 -4.42 8.19 -5.38
C GLY A 92 -5.36 7.09 -4.90
N GLU A 93 -6.63 7.19 -5.28
CA GLU A 93 -7.59 6.11 -5.18
C GLU A 93 -7.49 5.19 -6.41
N GLU A 94 -7.64 3.88 -6.22
CA GLU A 94 -7.54 2.80 -7.22
C GLU A 94 -6.21 2.81 -8.01
N SER A 95 -5.41 1.77 -7.82
CA SER A 95 -4.04 1.75 -8.36
C SER A 95 -4.01 1.66 -9.87
N ASP A 96 -3.43 2.67 -10.52
CA ASP A 96 -3.09 2.66 -11.94
C ASP A 96 -1.57 2.78 -12.15
N ILE A 97 -1.00 1.78 -12.85
CA ILE A 97 0.43 1.76 -13.15
C ILE A 97 0.87 2.95 -14.00
N LEU A 98 0.00 3.47 -14.88
CA LEU A 98 0.32 4.60 -15.77
C LEU A 98 0.41 5.92 -15.00
N ALA A 99 -0.32 6.03 -13.90
CA ALA A 99 -0.32 7.18 -13.00
C ALA A 99 0.82 7.19 -11.96
N THR A 100 1.56 6.09 -11.81
CA THR A 100 2.69 5.97 -10.86
C THR A 100 3.81 7.02 -11.00
N PRO A 101 4.08 7.65 -12.16
CA PRO A 101 5.03 8.75 -12.23
C PRO A 101 4.56 10.03 -11.53
N VAL A 102 3.25 10.15 -11.26
CA VAL A 102 2.64 11.35 -10.65
C VAL A 102 1.95 11.08 -9.30
N ILE A 103 1.72 9.81 -8.95
CA ILE A 103 1.15 9.37 -7.67
C ILE A 103 2.19 8.55 -6.90
N ASP A 104 2.46 8.92 -5.64
CA ASP A 104 3.47 8.26 -4.80
C ASP A 104 2.89 7.05 -4.04
N GLN A 105 1.63 7.15 -3.66
CA GLN A 105 0.94 6.19 -2.82
C GLN A 105 -0.44 5.88 -3.37
N TRP A 106 -0.83 4.61 -3.36
CA TRP A 106 -2.17 4.18 -3.72
C TRP A 106 -2.91 3.62 -2.52
N MET A 107 -4.23 3.78 -2.53
CA MET A 107 -5.16 2.88 -1.88
C MET A 107 -6.11 2.32 -2.93
N SER A 108 -6.76 1.20 -2.65
CA SER A 108 -7.79 0.62 -3.52
C SER A 108 -8.84 -0.07 -2.67
N TRP A 109 -10.12 0.17 -2.98
CA TRP A 109 -11.23 -0.56 -2.40
C TRP A 109 -11.28 -1.98 -2.96
N SER A 110 -10.82 -2.18 -4.19
CA SER A 110 -10.76 -3.48 -4.85
C SER A 110 -9.88 -4.51 -4.12
N ILE A 111 -9.05 -4.08 -3.16
CA ILE A 111 -8.23 -4.96 -2.34
C ILE A 111 -8.73 -5.09 -0.89
N SER A 112 -9.89 -4.52 -0.53
CA SER A 112 -10.34 -4.44 0.86
C SER A 112 -10.62 -5.80 1.51
N GLU A 113 -11.14 -6.79 0.77
CA GLU A 113 -11.53 -8.11 1.33
C GLU A 113 -10.54 -9.22 0.96
N PRO A 114 -9.70 -9.72 1.89
CA PRO A 114 -8.58 -10.62 1.55
C PRO A 114 -9.01 -12.06 1.24
N THR A 115 -9.58 -12.32 0.06
CA THR A 115 -9.74 -13.69 -0.46
C THR A 115 -8.39 -14.25 -0.94
N PRO A 116 -8.20 -15.58 -0.99
CA PRO A 116 -6.94 -16.18 -1.47
C PRO A 116 -6.50 -15.66 -2.85
N GLU A 117 -7.43 -15.53 -3.79
CA GLU A 117 -7.16 -15.02 -5.15
C GLU A 117 -6.75 -13.55 -5.13
N LEU A 118 -7.33 -12.75 -4.23
CA LEU A 118 -6.97 -11.35 -4.08
C LEU A 118 -5.59 -11.17 -3.46
N VAL A 119 -5.25 -12.00 -2.46
CA VAL A 119 -3.92 -12.02 -1.85
C VAL A 119 -2.83 -12.31 -2.89
N GLU A 120 -3.07 -13.27 -3.78
CA GLU A 120 -2.17 -13.55 -4.90
C GLU A 120 -2.02 -12.34 -5.84
N ARG A 121 -3.12 -11.67 -6.19
CA ARG A 121 -3.09 -10.45 -7.01
C ARG A 121 -2.35 -9.30 -6.35
N VAL A 122 -2.53 -9.11 -5.05
CA VAL A 122 -1.81 -8.08 -4.26
C VAL A 122 -0.31 -8.39 -4.24
N GLU A 123 0.10 -9.65 -4.09
CA GLU A 123 1.50 -10.05 -4.19
C GLU A 123 2.09 -9.66 -5.55
N LEU A 124 1.39 -9.99 -6.64
CA LEU A 124 1.79 -9.64 -7.99
C LEU A 124 1.89 -8.12 -8.19
N MET A 125 0.91 -7.36 -7.69
CA MET A 125 0.89 -5.90 -7.76
C MET A 125 2.09 -5.30 -7.01
N ARG A 126 2.33 -5.77 -5.76
CA ARG A 126 3.45 -5.29 -4.94
C ARG A 126 4.80 -5.59 -5.57
N TYR A 127 4.92 -6.75 -6.21
CA TYR A 127 6.15 -7.15 -6.91
C TYR A 127 6.37 -6.33 -8.19
N SER A 128 5.30 -6.03 -8.92
CA SER A 128 5.36 -5.34 -10.23
C SER A 128 5.54 -3.83 -10.12
N MET A 129 5.12 -3.23 -9.01
CA MET A 129 5.21 -1.78 -8.75
C MET A 129 6.11 -1.47 -7.54
N PRO A 130 7.42 -1.78 -7.60
CA PRO A 130 8.30 -1.71 -6.43
C PRO A 130 8.55 -0.28 -5.92
N HIS A 131 8.36 0.74 -6.78
CA HIS A 131 8.59 2.14 -6.43
C HIS A 131 7.37 2.83 -5.84
N THR A 132 6.22 2.16 -5.79
CA THR A 132 4.99 2.76 -5.31
C THR A 132 4.67 2.27 -3.90
N ILE A 133 4.16 3.17 -3.07
CA ILE A 133 3.63 2.81 -1.76
C ILE A 133 2.20 2.34 -1.98
N LEU A 134 1.88 1.14 -1.47
CA LEU A 134 0.52 0.62 -1.52
C LEU A 134 -0.05 0.62 -0.11
N SER A 135 -1.31 1.01 0.00
CA SER A 135 -2.06 1.06 1.25
C SER A 135 -3.22 0.09 1.17
N TRP A 136 -3.36 -0.74 2.19
CA TRP A 136 -4.51 -1.64 2.29
C TRP A 136 -5.60 -0.94 3.10
N VAL A 137 -6.82 -0.90 2.57
CA VAL A 137 -8.00 -0.42 3.32
C VAL A 137 -8.35 -1.41 4.43
N VAL A 138 -8.22 -0.97 5.68
CA VAL A 138 -8.50 -1.78 6.87
C VAL A 138 -9.50 -1.04 7.73
N ASP A 139 -10.56 -1.73 8.14
CA ASP A 139 -11.55 -1.16 9.05
C ASP A 139 -11.05 -1.37 10.49
N HIS A 140 -11.35 -2.52 11.09
CA HIS A 140 -10.89 -2.90 12.43
C HIS A 140 -10.45 -4.38 12.49
N GLU A 141 -10.18 -5.01 11.34
CA GLU A 141 -9.83 -6.43 11.25
C GLU A 141 -8.31 -6.65 11.45
N PRO A 142 -7.87 -7.20 12.60
CA PRO A 142 -6.44 -7.38 12.89
C PRO A 142 -5.74 -8.33 11.90
N GLU A 143 -6.45 -9.29 11.31
CA GLU A 143 -5.94 -10.20 10.29
C GLU A 143 -5.54 -9.47 9.02
N ARG A 144 -6.32 -8.46 8.62
CA ARG A 144 -6.06 -7.66 7.42
C ARG A 144 -4.88 -6.73 7.65
N ALA A 145 -4.81 -6.08 8.81
CA ALA A 145 -3.65 -5.29 9.20
C ALA A 145 -2.36 -6.13 9.26
N THR A 146 -2.45 -7.36 9.77
CA THR A 146 -1.35 -8.33 9.83
C THR A 146 -0.86 -8.70 8.43
N LEU A 147 -1.78 -8.97 7.51
CA LEU A 147 -1.45 -9.30 6.14
C LEU A 147 -0.84 -8.11 5.39
N ALA A 148 -1.42 -6.93 5.52
CA ALA A 148 -0.88 -5.69 4.96
C ALA A 148 0.55 -5.40 5.46
N PHE A 149 0.82 -5.67 6.74
CA PHE A 149 2.18 -5.59 7.27
C PHE A 149 3.12 -6.58 6.57
N ALA A 150 2.69 -7.82 6.37
CA ALA A 150 3.49 -8.86 5.70
C ALA A 150 3.87 -8.48 4.26
N PHE A 151 3.01 -7.76 3.55
CA PHE A 151 3.28 -7.17 2.23
C PHE A 151 4.07 -5.84 2.25
N GLY A 152 4.36 -5.31 3.44
CA GLY A 152 5.08 -4.06 3.60
C GLY A 152 4.24 -2.85 3.17
N MET A 153 2.92 -3.01 3.12
CA MET A 153 1.96 -1.98 2.74
C MET A 153 1.68 -1.04 3.90
N GLN A 154 1.26 0.19 3.62
CA GLN A 154 0.69 1.07 4.64
C GLN A 154 -0.76 0.66 4.95
N LEU A 155 -1.30 1.16 6.06
CA LEU A 155 -2.71 0.97 6.40
C LEU A 155 -3.46 2.24 6.02
N CYS A 156 -4.54 2.10 5.27
CA CYS A 156 -5.57 3.11 5.10
C CYS A 156 -6.70 2.74 6.06
N LEU A 157 -6.74 3.38 7.22
CA LEU A 157 -7.68 3.04 8.29
C LEU A 157 -9.04 3.67 8.00
N MET A 158 -10.07 2.83 7.92
CA MET A 158 -11.47 3.20 7.70
C MET A 158 -12.33 2.58 8.81
N VAL A 159 -12.04 2.91 10.07
CA VAL A 159 -12.71 2.31 11.23
C VAL A 159 -14.22 2.60 11.16
N HIS A 160 -15.02 1.55 11.24
CA HIS A 160 -16.46 1.50 10.95
C HIS A 160 -16.83 2.21 9.64
N GLY A 161 -16.16 1.83 8.55
CA GLY A 161 -16.36 2.46 7.24
C GLY A 161 -15.92 3.92 7.15
N GLY A 162 -15.14 4.42 8.12
CA GLY A 162 -14.71 5.82 8.20
C GLY A 162 -15.57 6.70 9.12
N ASP A 163 -16.59 6.13 9.77
CA ASP A 163 -17.46 6.85 10.71
C ASP A 163 -16.93 6.88 12.15
N ALA A 164 -15.80 6.20 12.42
CA ALA A 164 -15.19 6.10 13.74
C ALA A 164 -13.66 6.25 13.70
N THR A 165 -13.04 6.16 14.88
CA THR A 165 -11.60 6.31 15.08
C THR A 165 -11.00 5.07 15.75
N LEU A 166 -9.67 5.01 15.83
CA LEU A 166 -8.99 3.95 16.58
C LEU A 166 -9.32 3.95 18.09
N GLU A 167 -9.77 5.08 18.66
CA GLU A 167 -10.15 5.15 20.07
C GLU A 167 -11.41 4.30 20.35
N ASP A 168 -12.26 4.13 19.35
CA ASP A 168 -13.48 3.32 19.42
C ASP A 168 -13.18 1.81 19.37
N GLU A 169 -11.99 1.42 18.89
CA GLU A 169 -11.54 0.04 18.74
C GLU A 169 -10.18 -0.20 19.45
N PRO A 170 -10.13 -0.15 20.80
CA PRO A 170 -8.88 -0.08 21.55
C PRO A 170 -7.98 -1.32 21.40
N ALA A 171 -8.58 -2.51 21.22
CA ALA A 171 -7.82 -3.74 20.98
C ALA A 171 -7.12 -3.70 19.61
N PHE A 172 -7.82 -3.22 18.58
CA PHE A 172 -7.25 -3.03 17.26
C PHE A 172 -6.22 -1.89 17.24
N ALA A 173 -6.47 -0.80 17.96
CA ALA A 173 -5.50 0.29 18.12
C ALA A 173 -4.19 -0.19 18.76
N ALA A 174 -4.27 -1.03 19.81
CA ALA A 174 -3.08 -1.64 20.42
C ALA A 174 -2.32 -2.53 19.43
N HIS A 175 -3.03 -3.27 18.59
CA HIS A 175 -2.44 -4.08 17.52
C HIS A 175 -1.73 -3.22 16.46
N VAL A 176 -2.39 -2.18 15.95
CA VAL A 176 -1.81 -1.20 15.01
C VAL A 176 -0.57 -0.54 15.62
N HIS A 177 -0.61 -0.20 16.91
CA HIS A 177 0.53 0.37 17.62
C HIS A 177 1.72 -0.61 17.67
N ALA A 178 1.47 -1.88 18.00
CA ALA A 178 2.50 -2.92 18.01
C ALA A 178 3.12 -3.13 16.62
N LEU A 179 2.29 -3.17 15.57
CA LEU A 179 2.75 -3.21 14.18
C LEU A 179 3.60 -1.99 13.84
N ALA A 180 3.17 -0.78 14.21
CA ALA A 180 3.93 0.44 13.94
C ALA A 180 5.31 0.43 14.63
N ASN A 181 5.39 -0.07 15.87
CA ASN A 181 6.66 -0.20 16.59
C ASN A 181 7.58 -1.24 15.93
N LEU A 182 7.05 -2.40 15.53
CA LEU A 182 7.81 -3.42 14.81
C LEU A 182 8.31 -2.89 13.46
N ARG A 183 7.48 -2.13 12.74
CA ARG A 183 7.87 -1.47 11.48
C ARG A 183 9.03 -0.50 11.72
N ARG A 184 8.94 0.35 12.75
CA ARG A 184 10.00 1.30 13.10
C ARG A 184 11.30 0.59 13.45
N ALA A 185 11.24 -0.45 14.27
CA ALA A 185 12.41 -1.22 14.71
C ALA A 185 13.13 -1.95 13.56
N THR A 186 12.42 -2.23 12.46
CA THR A 186 12.95 -3.03 11.34
C THR A 186 13.07 -2.24 10.04
N ALA A 187 12.84 -0.92 10.09
CA ALA A 187 12.61 -0.05 8.93
C ALA A 187 13.71 -0.14 7.87
N GLU A 188 14.98 -0.20 8.26
CA GLU A 188 16.10 -0.28 7.31
C GLU A 188 16.03 -1.49 6.37
N ARG A 189 15.39 -2.58 6.83
CA ARG A 189 15.37 -3.87 6.12
C ARG A 189 13.98 -4.30 5.67
N THR A 190 12.94 -3.56 6.04
CA THR A 190 11.54 -3.83 5.64
C THR A 190 10.96 -2.65 4.88
N VAL A 191 10.98 -1.44 5.45
CA VAL A 191 10.41 -0.22 4.85
C VAL A 191 11.31 0.31 3.73
N MET A 192 12.62 0.37 3.97
CA MET A 192 13.62 0.83 3.00
C MET A 192 14.09 -0.28 2.06
N ALA A 193 13.34 -1.38 2.01
CA ALA A 193 13.69 -2.59 1.29
C ALA A 193 12.77 -2.82 0.09
N ARG A 194 13.30 -3.50 -0.92
CA ARG A 194 12.54 -4.00 -2.04
C ARG A 194 11.80 -5.28 -1.65
N PHE A 195 10.50 -5.32 -1.89
CA PHE A 195 9.70 -6.54 -1.76
C PHE A 195 10.14 -7.57 -2.82
N ARG A 196 10.32 -8.82 -2.39
CA ARG A 196 10.78 -9.94 -3.23
C ARG A 196 9.73 -11.05 -3.37
N GLY A 197 8.59 -10.95 -2.70
CA GLY A 197 7.64 -12.05 -2.56
C GLY A 197 8.33 -13.26 -1.93
N THR A 198 8.16 -14.43 -2.53
CA THR A 198 8.84 -15.65 -2.09
C THR A 198 10.22 -15.87 -2.75
N ARG A 199 10.71 -14.96 -3.60
CA ARG A 199 12.01 -15.14 -4.26
C ARG A 199 13.15 -15.09 -3.23
N GLY A 200 13.95 -16.15 -3.19
CA GLY A 200 15.06 -16.31 -2.24
C GLY A 200 14.67 -17.03 -0.95
N ILE A 201 13.41 -17.43 -0.80
CA ILE A 201 12.94 -18.26 0.30
C ILE A 201 12.14 -19.47 -0.20
N GLU A 202 11.97 -20.45 0.68
CA GLU A 202 11.05 -21.57 0.59
C GLU A 202 10.18 -21.51 1.84
N VAL A 203 8.87 -21.61 1.68
CA VAL A 203 7.89 -21.44 2.76
C VAL A 203 7.04 -22.70 2.85
N GLU A 204 7.07 -23.34 4.02
CA GLU A 204 6.19 -24.45 4.38
C GLU A 204 5.31 -23.98 5.54
N GLY A 205 3.99 -24.10 5.46
CA GLY A 205 3.12 -23.63 6.54
C GLY A 205 1.70 -24.12 6.43
N GLY A 206 0.99 -24.08 7.55
CA GLY A 206 -0.45 -24.32 7.56
C GLY A 206 -1.24 -23.12 7.01
N GLU A 207 -2.54 -23.32 6.82
CA GLU A 207 -3.45 -22.25 6.41
C GLU A 207 -3.34 -21.02 7.33
N GLY A 208 -3.22 -19.83 6.74
CA GLY A 208 -3.04 -18.56 7.48
C GLY A 208 -1.58 -18.18 7.76
N PHE A 209 -0.61 -19.07 7.51
CA PHE A 209 0.82 -18.71 7.58
C PHE A 209 1.30 -18.16 6.23
N VAL A 210 1.86 -16.96 6.23
CA VAL A 210 2.52 -16.36 5.07
C VAL A 210 3.92 -15.88 5.43
N ALA A 211 4.84 -15.89 4.46
CA ALA A 211 6.15 -15.30 4.64
C ALA A 211 6.68 -14.69 3.34
N TYR A 212 7.25 -13.49 3.46
CA TYR A 212 7.75 -12.73 2.31
C TYR A 212 9.14 -12.18 2.58
N ALA A 213 9.97 -12.20 1.54
CA ALA A 213 11.34 -11.72 1.55
C ALA A 213 11.43 -10.24 1.15
N TYR A 214 12.40 -9.56 1.76
CA TYR A 214 12.73 -8.16 1.55
C TYR A 214 14.24 -8.02 1.37
N GLU A 215 14.64 -7.13 0.49
CA GLU A 215 16.03 -6.89 0.13
C GLU A 215 16.39 -5.42 0.28
N SER A 216 17.38 -5.10 1.11
CA SER A 216 17.88 -3.73 1.33
C SER A 216 19.41 -3.70 1.32
N PRO A 217 20.04 -2.52 1.17
CA PRO A 217 21.48 -2.35 1.37
C PRO A 217 21.94 -2.79 2.77
N SER A 218 21.09 -2.65 3.80
CA SER A 218 21.39 -3.11 5.17
C SER A 218 21.36 -4.63 5.32
N GLY A 219 20.89 -5.37 4.30
CA GLY A 219 20.77 -6.82 4.25
C GLY A 219 19.33 -7.30 4.04
N PRO A 220 19.10 -8.63 3.94
CA PRO A 220 17.79 -9.17 3.71
C PRO A 220 16.96 -9.25 5.00
N ALA A 221 15.65 -9.34 4.84
CA ALA A 221 14.74 -9.70 5.90
C ALA A 221 13.61 -10.60 5.37
N VAL A 222 13.01 -11.36 6.27
CA VAL A 222 11.78 -12.11 6.03
C VAL A 222 10.74 -11.62 7.01
N ILE A 223 9.56 -11.27 6.53
CA ILE A 223 8.39 -11.04 7.37
C ILE A 223 7.54 -12.31 7.33
N ALA A 224 7.32 -12.94 8.47
CA ALA A 224 6.42 -14.08 8.64
C ALA A 224 5.20 -13.63 9.46
N ALA A 225 4.00 -14.02 9.03
CA ALA A 225 2.76 -13.57 9.65
C ALA A 225 1.73 -14.70 9.73
N ALA A 226 0.86 -14.61 10.74
CA ALA A 226 -0.25 -15.53 10.97
C ALA A 226 -1.57 -14.74 11.01
N ALA A 227 -2.21 -14.53 9.86
CA ALA A 227 -3.42 -13.71 9.76
C ALA A 227 -4.66 -14.48 10.23
N GLY A 228 -5.41 -13.92 11.17
CA GLY A 228 -6.71 -14.41 11.66
C GLY A 228 -6.65 -15.58 12.63
N LYS A 229 -5.62 -16.42 12.55
CA LYS A 229 -5.48 -17.61 13.41
C LYS A 229 -4.04 -17.94 13.72
N LYS A 230 -3.85 -18.71 14.80
CA LYS A 230 -2.53 -19.23 15.17
C LYS A 230 -2.00 -20.11 14.04
N ALA A 231 -0.73 -19.93 13.69
CA ALA A 231 -0.12 -20.68 12.61
C ALA A 231 1.30 -21.11 12.95
N LYS A 232 1.71 -22.22 12.33
CA LYS A 232 3.08 -22.70 12.36
C LYS A 232 3.59 -22.82 10.94
N GLY A 233 4.84 -22.47 10.74
CA GLY A 233 5.48 -22.60 9.45
C GLY A 233 6.99 -22.60 9.57
N LYS A 234 7.64 -23.07 8.52
CA LYS A 234 9.08 -23.12 8.36
C LYS A 234 9.46 -22.29 7.15
N VAL A 235 10.44 -21.41 7.34
CA VAL A 235 11.04 -20.64 6.27
C VAL A 235 12.48 -21.05 6.10
N LYS A 236 12.87 -21.38 4.88
CA LYS A 236 14.25 -21.62 4.49
C LYS A 236 14.71 -20.53 3.52
N VAL A 237 15.89 -19.98 3.75
CA VAL A 237 16.45 -18.83 3.07
C VAL A 237 17.65 -19.26 2.22
N ARG A 238 17.64 -18.87 0.95
CA ARG A 238 18.77 -18.98 0.03
C ARG A 238 19.50 -17.64 0.01
N ARG A 239 20.49 -17.48 0.89
CA ARG A 239 21.19 -16.19 1.11
C ARG A 239 21.92 -15.68 -0.14
N ASP A 240 22.38 -16.60 -0.98
CA ASP A 240 22.99 -16.35 -2.29
C ASP A 240 22.01 -15.80 -3.34
N ALA A 241 20.69 -15.88 -3.09
CA ALA A 241 19.67 -15.27 -3.94
C ALA A 241 19.48 -13.75 -3.71
N PHE A 242 20.19 -13.18 -2.72
CA PHE A 242 20.13 -11.75 -2.37
C PHE A 242 21.44 -11.06 -2.76
N ALA A 243 21.34 -9.84 -3.29
CA ALA A 243 22.47 -9.03 -3.71
C ALA A 243 23.35 -8.59 -2.52
N ALA A 244 22.74 -8.33 -1.36
CA ALA A 244 23.41 -8.09 -0.10
C ALA A 244 23.04 -9.23 0.87
N PRO A 245 23.85 -10.30 1.00
CA PRO A 245 23.47 -11.52 1.72
C PRO A 245 23.42 -11.37 3.25
N GLY A 246 23.71 -10.17 3.78
CA GLY A 246 23.74 -9.87 5.20
C GLY A 246 25.01 -10.39 5.90
N LYS A 247 24.94 -10.56 7.22
CA LYS A 247 26.06 -11.10 8.00
C LYS A 247 26.07 -12.64 7.91
N PRO A 248 27.22 -13.29 7.63
CA PRO A 248 27.29 -14.74 7.60
C PRO A 248 26.79 -15.34 8.91
N ARG A 249 25.71 -16.14 8.84
CA ARG A 249 25.12 -16.90 9.98
C ARG A 249 24.58 -16.05 11.15
N GLY A 250 24.52 -14.73 11.01
CA GLY A 250 23.88 -13.84 11.98
C GLY A 250 22.43 -13.56 11.60
N GLY A 251 21.64 -13.13 12.58
CA GLY A 251 20.26 -12.70 12.36
C GLY A 251 19.55 -12.38 13.65
N THR A 252 18.45 -11.65 13.55
CA THR A 252 17.61 -11.28 14.69
C THR A 252 16.16 -11.36 14.30
N ILE A 253 15.37 -12.05 15.11
CA ILE A 253 13.92 -12.11 14.97
C ILE A 253 13.33 -11.07 15.91
N PHE A 254 12.64 -10.10 15.33
CA PHE A 254 11.84 -9.12 16.04
C PHE A 254 10.40 -9.62 16.08
N ARG A 255 9.79 -9.62 17.26
CA ARG A 255 8.42 -10.07 17.49
C ARG A 255 7.49 -8.87 17.68
N LEU A 256 6.20 -9.10 17.49
CA LEU A 256 5.16 -8.08 17.65
C LEU A 256 5.08 -7.53 19.10
N ASP A 257 5.39 -8.34 20.10
CA ASP A 257 5.47 -7.93 21.52
C ASP A 257 6.71 -7.08 21.86
N GLY A 258 7.55 -6.77 20.87
CA GLY A 258 8.79 -6.02 21.04
C GLY A 258 9.99 -6.85 21.46
N SER A 259 9.81 -8.15 21.76
CA SER A 259 10.92 -9.03 22.07
C SER A 259 11.81 -9.29 20.85
N THR A 260 13.09 -9.54 21.11
CA THR A 260 14.05 -9.93 20.08
C THR A 260 14.73 -11.24 20.44
N VAL A 261 14.98 -12.06 19.43
CA VAL A 261 15.64 -13.36 19.59
C VAL A 261 16.77 -13.46 18.58
N ALA A 262 17.99 -13.71 19.05
CA ALA A 262 19.11 -14.03 18.18
C ALA A 262 18.77 -15.27 17.34
N SER A 263 19.05 -15.21 16.05
CA SER A 263 18.80 -16.30 15.12
C SER A 263 20.04 -16.55 14.28
N SER A 264 20.33 -17.82 14.03
CA SER A 264 21.47 -18.24 13.21
C SER A 264 21.04 -19.27 12.18
N GLY A 265 21.77 -19.32 11.07
CA GLY A 265 21.52 -20.27 10.00
C GLY A 265 20.60 -19.72 8.90
N SER A 266 20.04 -20.66 8.14
CA SER A 266 19.25 -20.39 6.93
C SER A 266 17.86 -21.01 6.98
N THR A 267 17.48 -21.66 8.09
CA THR A 267 16.15 -22.24 8.26
C THR A 267 15.60 -21.80 9.60
N ARG A 268 14.32 -21.43 9.63
CA ARG A 268 13.65 -21.05 10.86
C ARG A 268 12.22 -21.58 10.92
N ASP A 269 11.90 -22.24 12.02
CA ASP A 269 10.53 -22.55 12.42
C ASP A 269 9.93 -21.36 13.17
N PHE A 270 8.72 -21.00 12.77
CA PHE A 270 7.88 -19.97 13.37
C PHE A 270 6.66 -20.63 13.99
N VAL A 271 6.37 -20.24 15.23
CA VAL A 271 5.12 -20.53 15.92
C VAL A 271 4.55 -19.18 16.30
N LEU A 272 3.46 -18.80 15.66
CA LEU A 272 2.86 -17.47 15.75
C LEU A 272 1.45 -17.58 16.35
N GLY A 273 1.13 -16.66 17.24
CA GLY A 273 -0.22 -16.38 17.71
C GLY A 273 -1.14 -15.90 16.58
N ALA A 274 -2.43 -15.76 16.87
CA ALA A 274 -3.35 -15.16 15.91
C ALA A 274 -3.00 -13.68 15.72
N ASN A 275 -2.91 -13.24 14.46
CA ASN A 275 -2.50 -11.88 14.06
C ASN A 275 -1.07 -11.51 14.45
N GLU A 276 -0.24 -12.49 14.82
CA GLU A 276 1.17 -12.20 15.12
C GLU A 276 1.99 -12.05 13.84
N VAL A 277 3.01 -11.19 13.95
CA VAL A 277 4.05 -11.00 12.95
C VAL A 277 5.41 -11.16 13.60
N ALA A 278 6.33 -11.76 12.87
CA ALA A 278 7.75 -11.76 13.19
C ALA A 278 8.58 -11.29 11.99
N VAL A 279 9.59 -10.47 12.24
CA VAL A 279 10.56 -10.03 11.22
C VAL A 279 11.90 -10.68 11.52
N TRP A 280 12.36 -11.53 10.62
CA TRP A 280 13.67 -12.14 10.68
C TRP A 280 14.66 -11.39 9.79
N THR A 281 15.55 -10.62 10.41
CA THR A 281 16.66 -9.94 9.75
C THR A 281 17.87 -10.87 9.62
N LEU A 282 18.59 -10.80 8.50
CA LEU A 282 19.64 -11.74 8.09
C LEU A 282 21.06 -11.16 7.93
#